data_AF-A0A916KMB9-F1
#
_entry.id   AF-A0A916KMB9-F1
#
_cell.length_a   1.000
_cell.length_b   1.000
_cell.length_c   1.000
_cell.angle_alpha   90.00
_cell.angle_beta   90.00
_cell.angle_gamma   90.00
#
_symmetry.space_group_name_H-M   'P 1'
#
loop_
_entity.id
_entity.type
_entity.pdbx_description
1 polymer ?
#
loop_
_entity_poly.entity_id
_entity_poly.type
_entity_poly.pdbx_seq_one_letter_code
_entity_poly.pdbx_strand_id
1 'polypeptide(L)'
;MKTKLANYISDIFNPLTLSILFVFLLAKDSTENLWEAVKWSLIFITLCMLPIFLVILSMVKRGKLQSVFSNPREQRHVLYVLGSVMVGAGLMVLIFIGAPDKLIAALFAGFVSSVLFMIVNFFWKISVHTAFASAFSSIALMLYGYSALGFMLLVPMMAWARVYLKEHTVGQVTAGALLAGTVIVTVFNIFNMVNI
;
A
#
# COMPACT_ATOMS: atom_id res chain seq x y z
N MET A 1 22.18 -3.00 17.46
CA MET A 1 20.91 -2.29 17.80
C MET A 1 20.22 -1.70 16.58
N LYS A 2 20.90 -0.86 15.77
CA LYS A 2 20.31 -0.20 14.57
C LYS A 2 19.71 -1.16 13.54
N THR A 3 20.39 -2.26 13.20
CA THR A 3 19.86 -3.27 12.25
C THR A 3 18.58 -3.93 12.73
N LYS A 4 18.50 -4.29 14.02
CA LYS A 4 17.27 -4.85 14.61
C LYS A 4 16.12 -3.85 14.52
N LEU A 5 16.37 -2.58 14.84
CA LEU A 5 15.37 -1.51 14.72
C LEU A 5 14.90 -1.33 13.28
N ALA A 6 15.80 -1.32 12.29
CA ALA A 6 15.44 -1.20 10.88
C ALA A 6 14.58 -2.38 10.39
N ASN A 7 14.88 -3.60 10.84
CA ASN A 7 14.05 -4.77 10.56
C ASN A 7 12.67 -4.63 11.22
N TYR A 8 12.60 -4.26 12.51
CA TYR A 8 11.31 -4.06 13.18
C TYR A 8 10.43 -3.02 12.48
N ILE A 9 11.00 -1.88 12.07
CA ILE A 9 10.25 -0.87 11.31
C ILE A 9 9.74 -1.46 9.99
N SER A 10 10.59 -2.16 9.25
CA SER A 10 10.24 -2.75 7.95
C SER A 10 9.17 -3.83 8.08
N ASP A 11 9.26 -4.68 9.11
CA ASP A 11 8.41 -5.84 9.31
C ASP A 11 7.06 -5.46 9.93
N ILE A 12 7.03 -4.51 10.87
CA ILE A 12 5.77 -4.04 11.48
C ILE A 12 5.00 -3.20 10.47
N PHE A 13 5.64 -2.21 9.85
CA PHE A 13 5.01 -1.28 8.91
C PHE A 13 5.19 -1.72 7.45
N ASN A 14 5.17 -3.03 7.22
CA ASN A 14 5.24 -3.57 5.86
C ASN A 14 3.96 -3.22 5.06
N PRO A 15 3.99 -3.35 3.72
CA PRO A 15 2.84 -3.04 2.86
C PRO A 15 1.53 -3.74 3.25
N LEU A 16 1.58 -5.01 3.69
CA LEU A 16 0.39 -5.77 4.10
C LEU A 16 -0.23 -5.17 5.37
N THR A 17 0.58 -4.91 6.40
CA THR A 17 0.08 -4.33 7.66
C THR A 17 -0.53 -2.95 7.45
N LEU A 18 0.18 -2.07 6.73
CA LEU A 18 -0.33 -0.74 6.44
C LEU A 18 -1.62 -0.78 5.62
N SER A 19 -1.74 -1.73 4.69
CA SER A 19 -2.96 -1.95 3.91
C SER A 19 -4.16 -2.31 4.78
N ILE A 20 -4.00 -3.29 5.68
CA ILE A 20 -5.07 -3.70 6.60
C ILE A 20 -5.50 -2.51 7.47
N LEU A 21 -4.52 -1.76 8.00
CA LEU A 21 -4.80 -0.63 8.87
C LEU A 21 -5.57 0.48 8.14
N PHE A 22 -5.11 0.95 6.97
CA PHE A 22 -5.80 2.04 6.30
C PHE A 22 -7.18 1.63 5.77
N VAL A 23 -7.35 0.39 5.29
CA VAL A 23 -8.65 -0.10 4.83
C VAL A 23 -9.65 -0.06 5.97
N PHE A 24 -9.25 -0.49 7.17
CA PHE A 24 -10.11 -0.41 8.34
C PHE A 24 -10.42 1.04 8.74
N LEU A 25 -9.44 1.94 8.71
CA LEU A 25 -9.66 3.36 9.00
C LEU A 25 -10.64 4.00 8.02
N LEU A 26 -10.48 3.75 6.72
CA LEU A 26 -11.39 4.24 5.69
C LEU A 26 -12.79 3.66 5.84
N ALA A 27 -12.89 2.34 6.09
CA ALA A 27 -14.17 1.69 6.29
C ALA A 27 -14.89 2.26 7.53
N LYS A 28 -14.17 2.46 8.63
CA LYS A 28 -14.70 3.07 9.87
C LYS A 28 -15.16 4.50 9.66
N ASP A 29 -14.43 5.28 8.87
CA ASP A 29 -14.76 6.66 8.57
C ASP A 29 -15.92 6.80 7.55
N SER A 30 -16.20 5.74 6.79
CA SER A 30 -17.23 5.74 5.73
C SER A 30 -18.51 5.00 6.11
N THR A 31 -18.61 4.47 7.33
CA THR A 31 -19.74 3.64 7.76
C THR A 31 -20.29 4.08 9.11
N GLU A 32 -21.58 3.86 9.33
CA GLU A 32 -22.28 4.35 10.53
C GLU A 32 -21.93 3.56 11.80
N ASN A 33 -21.47 2.32 11.65
CA ASN A 33 -21.18 1.44 12.77
C ASN A 33 -19.98 0.52 12.51
N LEU A 34 -19.42 0.00 13.59
CA LEU A 34 -18.21 -0.83 13.56
C LEU A 34 -18.42 -2.14 12.78
N TRP A 35 -19.62 -2.70 12.79
CA TRP A 35 -19.90 -3.94 12.07
C TRP A 35 -19.77 -3.77 10.57
N GLU A 36 -20.31 -2.68 10.02
CA GLU A 36 -20.17 -2.33 8.61
C GLU A 36 -18.70 -2.06 8.23
N ALA A 37 -17.96 -1.35 9.10
CA ALA A 37 -16.53 -1.13 8.90
C ALA A 37 -15.74 -2.45 8.82
N VAL A 38 -16.00 -3.38 9.74
CA VAL A 38 -15.37 -4.70 9.76
C VAL A 38 -15.78 -5.51 8.54
N LYS A 39 -17.06 -5.52 8.16
CA LYS A 39 -17.57 -6.22 6.98
C LYS A 39 -16.85 -5.77 5.72
N TRP A 40 -16.80 -4.46 5.45
CA TRP A 40 -16.13 -3.92 4.27
C TRP A 40 -14.62 -4.18 4.27
N SER A 41 -13.99 -4.10 5.45
CA SER A 41 -12.57 -4.45 5.60
C SER A 41 -12.29 -5.91 5.28
N LEU A 42 -13.13 -6.84 5.76
CA LEU A 42 -12.98 -8.27 5.49
C LEU A 42 -13.24 -8.61 4.02
N ILE A 43 -14.25 -7.99 3.40
CA ILE A 43 -14.50 -8.14 1.96
C ILE A 43 -13.28 -7.68 1.17
N PHE A 44 -12.76 -6.47 1.46
CA PHE A 44 -11.56 -5.95 0.81
C PHE A 44 -10.36 -6.88 0.97
N ILE A 45 -10.07 -7.31 2.21
CA ILE A 45 -8.92 -8.19 2.50
C ILE A 45 -9.08 -9.51 1.74
N THR A 46 -10.28 -10.10 1.74
CA THR A 46 -10.55 -11.40 1.12
C THR A 46 -10.44 -11.33 -0.40
N LEU A 47 -10.93 -10.26 -1.02
CA LEU A 47 -10.93 -10.12 -2.48
C LEU A 47 -9.59 -9.62 -3.01
N CYS A 48 -8.98 -8.63 -2.35
CA CYS A 48 -7.85 -7.89 -2.90
C CYS A 48 -6.51 -8.35 -2.32
N MET A 49 -6.44 -8.72 -1.04
CA MET A 49 -5.16 -8.94 -0.36
C MET A 49 -4.81 -10.42 -0.18
N LEU A 50 -5.76 -11.21 0.30
CA LEU A 50 -5.56 -12.62 0.62
C LEU A 50 -5.12 -13.44 -0.61
N PRO A 51 -5.73 -13.30 -1.81
CA PRO A 51 -5.33 -14.08 -2.98
C PRO A 51 -3.90 -13.74 -3.42
N ILE A 52 -3.54 -12.45 -3.43
CA ILE A 52 -2.17 -12.00 -3.74
C ILE A 52 -1.19 -12.63 -2.74
N PHE A 53 -1.48 -12.51 -1.45
CA PHE A 53 -0.61 -13.01 -0.40
C PHE A 53 -0.42 -14.53 -0.46
N LEU A 54 -1.49 -15.30 -0.69
CA LEU A 54 -1.42 -16.75 -0.84
C LEU A 54 -0.59 -17.18 -2.07
N VAL A 55 -0.72 -16.47 -3.19
CA VAL A 55 0.10 -16.72 -4.39
C VAL A 55 1.57 -16.40 -4.10
N ILE A 56 1.88 -15.28 -3.45
CA ILE A 56 3.25 -14.92 -3.06
C ILE A 56 3.85 -16.00 -2.14
N LEU A 57 3.12 -16.43 -1.11
CA LEU A 57 3.57 -17.50 -0.21
C LEU A 57 3.83 -18.81 -0.96
N SER A 58 2.94 -19.17 -1.90
CA SER A 58 3.13 -20.35 -2.74
C SER A 58 4.39 -20.24 -3.62
N MET A 59 4.65 -19.07 -4.20
CA MET A 59 5.84 -18.82 -5.00
C MET A 59 7.13 -18.87 -4.18
N VAL A 60 7.13 -18.32 -2.96
CA VAL A 60 8.26 -18.42 -2.03
C VAL A 60 8.50 -19.89 -1.64
N LYS A 61 7.45 -20.63 -1.26
CA LYS A 61 7.56 -22.06 -0.92
C LYS A 61 8.10 -22.92 -2.06
N ARG A 62 7.83 -22.54 -3.31
CA ARG A 62 8.33 -23.21 -4.53
C ARG A 62 9.70 -22.70 -4.99
N GLY A 63 10.36 -21.81 -4.23
CA GLY A 63 11.65 -21.22 -4.58
C GLY A 63 11.63 -20.26 -5.78
N LYS A 64 10.44 -19.83 -6.23
CA LYS A 64 10.28 -18.88 -7.36
C LYS A 64 10.48 -17.43 -6.95
N LEU A 65 10.34 -17.11 -5.67
CA LEU A 65 10.60 -15.81 -5.07
C LEU A 65 11.56 -15.98 -3.90
N GLN A 66 12.47 -15.02 -3.72
CA GLN A 66 13.42 -15.04 -2.61
C GLN A 66 12.73 -14.80 -1.26
N SER A 67 11.76 -13.89 -1.21
CA SER A 67 10.98 -13.64 0.00
C SER A 67 9.63 -12.99 -0.32
N VAL A 68 8.83 -12.71 0.70
CA VAL A 68 7.53 -12.04 0.52
C VAL A 68 7.72 -10.55 0.16
N PHE A 69 8.70 -9.89 0.78
CA PHE A 69 8.81 -8.41 0.77
C PHE A 69 10.16 -7.87 0.28
N SER A 70 11.16 -8.74 0.13
CA SER A 70 12.50 -8.41 -0.39
C SER A 70 12.83 -9.35 -1.56
N ASN A 71 12.52 -8.89 -2.77
CA ASN A 71 12.83 -9.60 -4.01
C ASN A 71 13.69 -8.73 -4.94
N PRO A 72 14.57 -9.35 -5.73
CA PRO A 72 15.31 -8.68 -6.81
C PRO A 72 14.34 -8.19 -7.88
N ARG A 73 14.76 -7.20 -8.67
CA ARG A 73 13.87 -6.45 -9.59
C ARG A 73 13.19 -7.37 -10.60
N GLU A 74 13.93 -8.35 -11.10
CA GLU A 74 13.55 -9.32 -12.13
C GLU A 74 12.37 -10.17 -11.65
N GLN A 75 12.30 -10.46 -10.36
CA GLN A 75 11.23 -11.24 -9.74
C GLN A 75 9.99 -10.39 -9.39
N ARG A 76 10.06 -9.06 -9.50
CA ARG A 76 8.94 -8.18 -9.11
C ARG A 76 7.88 -8.01 -10.19
N HIS A 77 8.21 -8.27 -11.46
CA HIS A 77 7.24 -8.11 -12.56
C HIS A 77 5.99 -8.97 -12.34
N VAL A 78 6.16 -10.23 -11.95
CA VAL A 78 5.02 -11.13 -11.65
C VAL A 78 4.20 -10.61 -10.47
N LEU A 79 4.84 -9.98 -9.47
CA LEU A 79 4.15 -9.40 -8.31
C LEU A 79 3.30 -8.19 -8.72
N TYR A 80 3.84 -7.32 -9.59
CA TYR A 80 3.10 -6.15 -10.07
C TYR A 80 1.97 -6.51 -11.04
N VAL A 81 2.16 -7.51 -11.91
CA VAL A 81 1.09 -8.02 -12.77
C VAL A 81 -0.01 -8.64 -11.92
N LEU A 82 0.33 -9.56 -11.00
CA LEU A 82 -0.62 -10.18 -10.09
C LEU A 82 -1.36 -9.11 -9.27
N GLY A 83 -0.63 -8.16 -8.68
CA GLY A 83 -1.21 -7.08 -7.91
C GLY A 83 -2.18 -6.25 -8.73
N SER A 84 -1.78 -5.81 -9.93
CA SER A 84 -2.64 -4.99 -10.79
C SER A 84 -3.92 -5.72 -11.22
N VAL A 85 -3.82 -7.00 -11.58
CA VAL A 85 -4.98 -7.81 -11.99
C VAL A 85 -5.93 -8.05 -10.81
N MET A 86 -5.41 -8.46 -9.65
CA MET A 86 -6.25 -8.77 -8.48
C MET A 86 -6.88 -7.51 -7.88
N VAL A 87 -6.12 -6.42 -7.76
CA VAL A 87 -6.62 -5.13 -7.27
C VAL A 87 -7.64 -4.55 -8.25
N GLY A 88 -7.40 -4.63 -9.56
CA GLY A 88 -8.35 -4.20 -10.58
C GLY A 88 -9.65 -5.01 -10.56
N ALA A 89 -9.57 -6.34 -10.46
CA ALA A 89 -10.75 -7.19 -10.33
C ALA A 89 -11.52 -6.91 -9.03
N GLY A 90 -10.80 -6.79 -7.91
CA GLY A 90 -11.39 -6.44 -6.61
C GLY A 90 -12.08 -5.07 -6.62
N LEU A 91 -11.52 -4.09 -7.34
CA LEU A 91 -12.13 -2.78 -7.55
C LEU A 91 -13.47 -2.90 -8.28
N MET A 92 -13.51 -3.63 -9.39
CA MET A 92 -14.76 -3.83 -10.14
C MET A 92 -15.85 -4.50 -9.28
N VAL A 93 -15.46 -5.51 -8.49
CA VAL A 93 -16.40 -6.19 -7.58
C VAL A 93 -16.90 -5.24 -6.50
N LEU A 94 -16.01 -4.48 -5.86
CA LEU A 94 -16.37 -3.54 -4.78
C LEU A 94 -17.29 -2.41 -5.28
N ILE A 95 -17.05 -1.90 -6.50
CA ILE A 95 -17.98 -0.96 -7.15
C ILE A 95 -19.35 -1.61 -7.36
N PHE A 96 -19.38 -2.84 -7.88
CA PHE A 96 -20.63 -3.54 -8.19
C PHE A 96 -21.49 -3.83 -6.95
N ILE A 97 -20.87 -4.14 -5.81
CA ILE A 97 -21.57 -4.43 -4.55
C ILE A 97 -21.84 -3.17 -3.70
N GLY A 98 -21.51 -1.98 -4.19
CA GLY A 98 -21.80 -0.71 -3.52
C GLY A 98 -20.90 -0.42 -2.32
N ALA A 99 -19.60 -0.67 -2.43
CA ALA A 99 -18.64 -0.30 -1.40
C ALA A 99 -18.60 1.22 -1.18
N PRO A 100 -18.29 1.69 0.05
CA PRO A 100 -18.15 3.12 0.32
C PRO A 100 -17.12 3.81 -0.59
N ASP A 101 -17.44 5.03 -1.04
CA ASP A 101 -16.65 5.74 -2.05
C ASP A 101 -15.18 5.93 -1.65
N LYS A 102 -14.88 6.19 -0.37
CA LYS A 102 -13.50 6.35 0.11
C LYS A 102 -12.67 5.06 -0.04
N LEU A 103 -13.31 3.89 0.11
CA LEU A 103 -12.65 2.60 -0.16
C LEU A 103 -12.42 2.37 -1.64
N ILE A 104 -13.38 2.75 -2.48
CA ILE A 104 -13.25 2.70 -3.95
C ILE A 104 -12.10 3.60 -4.41
N ALA A 105 -12.06 4.84 -3.92
CA ALA A 105 -11.01 5.81 -4.24
C ALA A 105 -9.61 5.30 -3.82
N ALA A 106 -9.48 4.78 -2.60
CA ALA A 106 -8.21 4.22 -2.13
C ALA A 106 -7.77 2.98 -2.94
N LEU A 107 -8.70 2.11 -3.31
CA LEU A 107 -8.40 0.94 -4.11
C LEU A 107 -8.03 1.31 -5.55
N PHE A 108 -8.70 2.30 -6.13
CA PHE A 108 -8.35 2.86 -7.43
C PHE A 108 -6.96 3.51 -7.42
N ALA A 109 -6.63 4.29 -6.38
CA ALA A 109 -5.29 4.82 -6.18
C ALA A 109 -4.24 3.71 -6.03
N GLY A 110 -4.57 2.63 -5.33
CA GLY A 110 -3.73 1.43 -5.22
C GLY A 110 -3.52 0.72 -6.56
N PHE A 111 -4.57 0.61 -7.38
CA PHE A 111 -4.51 0.06 -8.74
C PHE A 111 -3.59 0.90 -9.63
N VAL A 112 -3.82 2.21 -9.69
CA VAL A 112 -2.98 3.14 -10.46
C VAL A 112 -1.53 3.08 -10.00
N SER A 113 -1.29 3.10 -8.68
CA SER A 113 0.07 2.96 -8.12
C SER A 113 0.74 1.65 -8.52
N SER A 114 0.01 0.52 -8.48
CA SER A 114 0.51 -0.80 -8.88
C SER A 114 0.95 -0.82 -10.35
N VAL A 115 0.13 -0.26 -11.25
CA VAL A 115 0.45 -0.12 -12.67
C VAL A 115 1.67 0.77 -12.88
N LEU A 116 1.76 1.91 -12.20
CA LEU A 116 2.91 2.79 -12.28
C LEU A 116 4.19 2.14 -11.74
N PHE A 117 4.11 1.39 -10.64
CA PHE A 117 5.26 0.61 -10.15
C PHE A 117 5.71 -0.44 -11.14
N MET A 118 4.77 -1.11 -11.82
CA MET A 118 5.08 -2.06 -12.88
C MET A 118 5.87 -1.39 -14.01
N ILE A 119 5.40 -0.22 -14.46
CA ILE A 119 6.06 0.57 -15.52
C ILE A 119 7.47 0.96 -15.09
N VAL A 120 7.63 1.52 -13.88
CA VAL A 120 8.94 1.89 -13.34
C VAL A 120 9.85 0.67 -13.25
N ASN A 121 9.34 -0.50 -12.84
CA ASN A 121 10.13 -1.72 -12.66
C ASN A 121 10.83 -2.21 -13.93
N PHE A 122 10.32 -1.89 -15.13
CA PHE A 122 11.01 -2.19 -16.39
C PHE A 122 12.37 -1.49 -16.50
N PHE A 123 12.50 -0.30 -15.92
CA PHE A 123 13.70 0.52 -16.03
C PHE A 123 14.51 0.56 -14.74
N TRP A 124 13.85 0.54 -13.57
CA TRP A 124 14.48 0.79 -12.29
C TRP A 124 13.71 0.19 -11.11
N LYS A 125 14.40 -0.18 -10.02
CA LYS A 125 13.76 -0.70 -8.80
C LYS A 125 13.14 0.46 -8.02
N ILE A 126 11.90 0.31 -7.54
CA ILE A 126 11.23 1.30 -6.67
C ILE A 126 10.89 0.69 -5.29
N SER A 127 10.86 1.51 -4.24
CA SER A 127 10.55 1.07 -2.88
C SER A 127 9.05 1.08 -2.60
N VAL A 128 8.44 -0.11 -2.60
CA VAL A 128 7.03 -0.29 -2.26
C VAL A 128 6.77 -0.02 -0.77
N HIS A 129 7.74 -0.25 0.12
CA HIS A 129 7.54 0.00 1.56
C HIS A 129 7.35 1.49 1.86
N THR A 130 8.17 2.35 1.25
CA THR A 130 8.04 3.80 1.42
C THR A 130 6.86 4.37 0.67
N ALA A 131 6.47 3.76 -0.45
CA ALA A 131 5.21 4.06 -1.11
C ALA A 131 4.00 3.83 -0.18
N PHE A 132 3.90 2.65 0.44
CA PHE A 132 2.80 2.35 1.37
C PHE A 132 2.84 3.21 2.64
N ALA A 133 4.02 3.49 3.18
CA ALA A 133 4.16 4.45 4.28
C ALA A 133 3.60 5.83 3.88
N SER A 134 3.97 6.33 2.70
CA SER A 134 3.50 7.64 2.22
C SER A 134 2.01 7.65 1.92
N ALA A 135 1.48 6.60 1.31
CA ALA A 135 0.05 6.47 1.05
C ALA A 135 -0.75 6.44 2.35
N PHE A 136 -0.31 5.63 3.33
CA PHE A 136 -0.93 5.56 4.65
C PHE A 136 -0.93 6.92 5.34
N SER A 137 0.23 7.61 5.41
CA SER A 137 0.34 8.92 6.05
C SER A 137 -0.51 9.98 5.35
N SER A 138 -0.60 9.93 4.01
CA SER A 138 -1.44 10.85 3.22
C SER A 138 -2.92 10.64 3.50
N ILE A 139 -3.39 9.39 3.52
CA ILE A 139 -4.77 9.06 3.89
C ILE A 139 -5.06 9.53 5.32
N ALA A 140 -4.18 9.22 6.28
CA ALA A 140 -4.37 9.62 7.67
C ALA A 140 -4.51 11.14 7.82
N LEU A 141 -3.68 11.90 7.09
CA LEU A 141 -3.75 13.37 7.07
C LEU A 141 -5.07 13.87 6.47
N MET A 142 -5.60 13.23 5.43
CA MET A 142 -6.88 13.60 4.83
C MET A 142 -8.08 13.29 5.74
N LEU A 143 -8.03 12.17 6.47
CA LEU A 143 -9.13 11.76 7.34
C LEU A 143 -9.17 12.57 8.65
N TYR A 144 -8.01 12.91 9.21
CA TYR A 144 -7.91 13.45 10.57
C TYR A 144 -7.26 14.84 10.63
N GLY A 145 -6.94 15.45 9.48
CA GLY A 145 -6.31 16.77 9.40
C GLY A 145 -4.98 16.82 10.16
N TYR A 146 -4.65 18.00 10.69
CA TYR A 146 -3.38 18.23 11.39
C TYR A 146 -3.12 17.32 12.60
N SER A 147 -4.16 16.72 13.18
CA SER A 147 -3.99 15.75 14.28
C SER A 147 -3.21 14.49 13.85
N ALA A 148 -3.20 14.17 12.55
CA ALA A 148 -2.47 13.04 11.97
C ALA A 148 -1.06 13.38 11.45
N LEU A 149 -0.55 14.61 11.63
CA LEU A 149 0.79 15.00 11.15
C LEU A 149 1.90 14.07 11.64
N GLY A 150 1.76 13.50 12.85
CA GLY A 150 2.73 12.54 13.39
C GLY A 150 2.97 11.33 12.50
N PHE A 151 1.96 10.88 11.73
CA PHE A 151 2.12 9.77 10.80
C PHE A 151 3.06 10.09 9.64
N MET A 152 3.31 11.37 9.32
CA MET A 152 4.29 11.74 8.29
C MET A 152 5.71 11.30 8.65
N LEU A 153 6.02 11.11 9.95
CA LEU A 153 7.32 10.59 10.40
C LEU A 153 7.55 9.13 9.97
N LEU A 154 6.50 8.38 9.65
CA LEU A 154 6.62 7.01 9.16
C LEU A 154 7.40 6.93 7.84
N VAL A 155 7.26 7.95 6.98
CA VAL A 155 7.93 7.99 5.67
C VAL A 155 9.46 8.04 5.80
N PRO A 156 10.07 9.02 6.50
CA PRO A 156 11.52 9.04 6.70
C PRO A 156 12.01 7.87 7.56
N MET A 157 11.24 7.38 8.54
CA MET A 157 11.60 6.18 9.32
C MET A 157 11.70 4.94 8.43
N MET A 158 10.72 4.72 7.56
CA MET A 158 10.73 3.61 6.60
C MET A 158 11.85 3.80 5.57
N ALA A 159 12.04 5.00 5.04
CA ALA A 159 13.11 5.30 4.10
C ALA A 159 14.49 4.99 4.69
N TRP A 160 14.74 5.45 5.93
CA TRP A 160 15.95 5.12 6.67
C TRP A 160 16.14 3.61 6.82
N ALA A 161 15.11 2.89 7.24
CA ALA A 161 15.20 1.44 7.43
C ALA A 161 15.59 0.71 6.13
N ARG A 162 14.93 1.03 5.01
CA ARG A 162 15.20 0.38 3.71
C ARG A 162 16.57 0.73 3.14
N VAL A 163 17.04 1.96 3.32
CA VAL A 163 18.39 2.35 2.87
C VAL A 163 19.46 1.74 3.76
N TYR A 164 19.27 1.75 5.09
CA TYR A 164 20.21 1.18 6.05
C TYR A 164 20.38 -0.33 5.85
N LEU A 165 19.29 -1.05 5.57
CA LEU A 165 19.31 -2.48 5.25
C LEU A 165 19.85 -2.78 3.85
N LYS A 166 20.25 -1.76 3.08
CA LYS A 166 20.74 -1.86 1.69
C LYS A 166 19.72 -2.50 0.74
N GLU A 167 18.44 -2.44 1.10
CA GLU A 167 17.35 -2.92 0.26
C GLU A 167 17.06 -1.95 -0.88
N HIS A 168 17.29 -0.66 -0.65
CA HIS A 168 16.99 0.41 -1.60
C HIS A 168 18.00 1.56 -1.51
N THR A 169 18.14 2.33 -2.58
CA THR A 169 18.88 3.61 -2.55
C THR A 169 17.96 4.77 -2.13
N VAL A 170 18.54 5.92 -1.76
CA VAL A 170 17.78 7.13 -1.42
C VAL A 170 16.82 7.53 -2.55
N GLY A 171 17.27 7.49 -3.81
CA GLY A 171 16.40 7.77 -4.95
C GLY A 171 15.18 6.84 -5.01
N GLN A 172 15.36 5.54 -4.75
CA GLN A 172 14.28 4.55 -4.84
C GLN A 172 13.24 4.72 -3.74
N VAL A 173 13.67 5.10 -2.54
CA VAL A 173 12.76 5.37 -1.42
C VAL A 173 11.99 6.67 -1.61
N THR A 174 12.68 7.73 -2.08
CA THR A 174 12.07 9.02 -2.37
C THR A 174 11.07 8.92 -3.52
N ALA A 175 11.43 8.28 -4.63
CA ALA A 175 10.53 8.07 -5.77
C ALA A 175 9.28 7.26 -5.37
N GLY A 176 9.44 6.21 -4.55
CA GLY A 176 8.32 5.44 -4.02
C GLY A 176 7.34 6.28 -3.20
N ALA A 177 7.87 7.09 -2.28
CA ALA A 177 7.05 7.96 -1.44
C ALA A 177 6.30 9.02 -2.26
N LEU A 178 7.01 9.76 -3.12
CA LEU A 178 6.42 10.80 -3.95
C LEU A 178 5.35 10.26 -4.88
N LEU A 179 5.63 9.16 -5.60
CA LEU A 179 4.68 8.57 -6.55
C LEU A 179 3.38 8.18 -5.85
N ALA A 180 3.44 7.40 -4.77
CA ALA A 180 2.25 6.95 -4.07
C ALA A 180 1.51 8.08 -3.36
N GLY A 181 2.23 9.01 -2.72
CA GLY A 181 1.63 10.18 -2.09
C GLY A 181 0.88 11.06 -3.10
N THR A 182 1.51 11.36 -4.23
CA THR A 182 0.89 12.14 -5.31
C THR A 182 -0.32 11.42 -5.91
N VAL A 183 -0.26 10.12 -6.14
CA VAL A 183 -1.42 9.35 -6.65
C VAL A 183 -2.58 9.41 -5.67
N ILE A 184 -2.34 9.19 -4.38
CA ILE A 184 -3.39 9.26 -3.35
C ILE A 184 -4.03 10.64 -3.31
N VAL A 185 -3.22 11.71 -3.22
CA VAL A 185 -3.71 13.10 -3.20
C VAL A 185 -4.51 13.41 -4.47
N THR A 186 -4.01 13.01 -5.63
CA THR A 186 -4.69 13.28 -6.91
C THR A 186 -6.03 12.57 -6.99
N VAL A 187 -6.07 11.27 -6.65
CA VAL A 187 -7.32 10.48 -6.71
C VAL A 187 -8.33 11.01 -5.71
N PHE A 188 -7.93 11.27 -4.46
CA PHE A 188 -8.87 11.78 -3.45
C PHE A 188 -9.40 13.17 -3.83
N ASN A 189 -8.58 14.03 -4.47
CA ASN A 189 -9.07 15.31 -5.00
C ASN A 189 -10.10 15.12 -6.12
N ILE A 190 -9.86 14.20 -7.07
CA ILE A 190 -10.82 13.90 -8.16
C ILE A 190 -12.17 13.44 -7.60
N PHE A 191 -12.14 12.68 -6.50
CA PHE A 191 -13.34 12.21 -5.81
C PHE A 191 -13.95 13.24 -4.84
N ASN A 192 -13.40 14.47 -4.77
CA ASN A 192 -13.81 15.52 -3.82
C ASN A 192 -13.75 15.09 -2.34
N MET A 193 -12.74 14.29 -1.97
CA MET A 193 -12.57 13.71 -0.63
C MET A 193 -11.50 14.41 0.21
N VAL A 194 -10.95 15.54 -0.25
CA VAL A 194 -9.92 16.30 0.47
C VAL A 194 -10.59 17.48 1.17
N ASN A 195 -10.60 17.44 2.51
CA ASN A 195 -11.11 18.52 3.38
C ASN A 195 -10.02 18.93 4.38
N ILE A 196 -8.84 19.31 3.88
CA ILE A 196 -7.72 19.78 4.73
C ILE A 196 -7.82 21.29 4.91
#